data_AF-A0A3D2CIL5-F1
#
_entry.id   AF-A0A3D2CIL5-F1
#
_cell.length_a   1.000
_cell.length_b   1.000
_cell.length_c   1.000
_cell.angle_alpha   90.00
_cell.angle_beta   90.00
_cell.angle_gamma   90.00
#
_symmetry.space_group_name_H-M   'P 1'
#
loop_
_entity.id
_entity.type
_entity.pdbx_description
1 polymer ?
#
loop_
_entity_poly.entity_id
_entity_poly.type
_entity_poly.pdbx_seq_one_letter_code
_entity_poly.pdbx_strand_id
1 'polypeptide(L)' 'SLPVIYLWTALSVHTVVAHHSGYAVPWLSWAVHHDWHHYRYKECFGTLGVLDRVLGTDPEFRTFQHGETR' A
#
# COMPACT_ATOMS: atom_id res chain seq x y z
N SER A 1 12.54 4.51 -23.46
CA SER A 1 11.65 5.18 -24.43
C SER A 1 10.66 6.06 -23.68
N LEU A 2 10.01 7.03 -24.34
CA LEU A 2 9.00 7.89 -23.69
C LEU A 2 7.92 7.10 -22.93
N PRO A 3 7.36 5.98 -23.44
CA PRO A 3 6.39 5.17 -22.70
C PRO A 3 6.89 4.66 -21.34
N VAL A 4 8.15 4.22 -21.27
CA VAL A 4 8.76 3.75 -20.01
C VAL A 4 8.86 4.89 -19.00
N ILE A 5 9.23 6.09 -19.45
CA ILE A 5 9.35 7.27 -18.59
C ILE A 5 7.99 7.70 -18.05
N TYR A 6 6.94 7.71 -18.89
CA TYR A 6 5.58 8.01 -18.45
C TYR A 6 5.06 6.99 -17.45
N LEU A 7 5.26 5.69 -17.73
CA LEU A 7 4.86 4.62 -16.82
C LEU A 7 5.56 4.75 -15.46
N TRP A 8 6.89 4.93 -15.48
CA TRP A 8 7.66 5.08 -14.26
C TRP A 8 7.23 6.33 -13.47
N THR A 9 7.04 7.46 -14.14
CA THR A 9 6.62 8.71 -13.49
C THR A 9 5.25 8.57 -12.85
N ALA A 10 4.29 7.96 -13.54
CA ALA A 10 2.96 7.70 -13.01
C ALA A 10 3.01 6.82 -11.77
N LEU A 11 3.80 5.74 -11.80
CA LEU A 11 4.01 4.85 -10.65
C LEU A 11 4.66 5.60 -9.48
N SER A 12 5.71 6.40 -9.73
CA SER A 12 6.40 7.17 -8.69
C SER A 12 5.47 8.17 -8.01
N VAL A 13 4.71 8.95 -8.77
CA VAL A 13 3.72 9.90 -8.21
C VAL A 13 2.67 9.16 -7.39
N HIS A 14 2.17 8.05 -7.92
CA HIS A 14 1.21 7.22 -7.20
C HIS A 14 1.78 6.74 -5.86
N THR A 15 3.00 6.22 -5.81
CA THR A 15 3.62 5.73 -4.56
C THR A 15 3.79 6.82 -3.52
N VAL A 16 4.17 8.03 -3.91
CA VAL A 16 4.33 9.17 -2.98
C VAL A 16 2.99 9.54 -2.36
N VAL A 17 1.92 9.62 -3.16
CA VAL A 17 0.57 9.87 -2.67
C VAL A 17 0.12 8.75 -1.73
N ALA A 18 0.29 7.49 -2.16
CA ALA A 18 -0.12 6.32 -1.40
C ALA A 18 0.61 6.18 -0.06
N HIS A 19 1.81 6.72 0.11
CA HIS A 19 2.60 6.55 1.34
C HIS A 19 2.59 7.76 2.26
N HIS A 20 2.44 8.98 1.71
CA HIS A 20 2.78 10.19 2.46
C HIS A 20 1.76 11.33 2.40
N SER A 21 0.61 11.15 1.73
CA SER A 21 -0.39 12.23 1.63
C SER A 21 -1.64 12.04 2.49
N GLY A 22 -1.81 10.87 3.10
CA GLY A 22 -3.03 10.52 3.86
C GLY A 22 -4.30 10.41 3.00
N TYR A 23 -4.18 10.49 1.66
CA TYR A 23 -5.34 10.42 0.77
C TYR A 23 -5.78 8.97 0.55
N ALA A 24 -7.07 8.71 0.74
CA ALA A 24 -7.71 7.44 0.40
C ALA A 24 -8.20 7.49 -1.06
N VAL A 25 -7.27 7.45 -2.01
CA VAL A 25 -7.63 7.47 -3.43
C VAL A 25 -8.30 6.14 -3.79
N PRO A 26 -9.46 6.13 -4.48
CA PRO A 26 -10.12 4.90 -4.88
C PRO A 26 -9.18 4.00 -5.69
N TRP A 27 -9.24 2.69 -5.42
CA TRP A 27 -8.49 1.63 -6.13
C TRP A 27 -6.98 1.60 -5.90
N LEU A 28 -6.48 2.43 -5.01
CA LEU A 28 -5.06 2.56 -4.71
C LEU A 28 -4.75 2.15 -3.26
N SER A 29 -3.49 1.78 -2.99
CA SER A 29 -3.03 1.60 -1.61
C SER A 29 -3.07 2.93 -0.86
N TRP A 30 -3.36 2.85 0.44
CA TRP A 30 -3.51 4.02 1.32
C TRP A 30 -2.30 4.14 2.26
N ALA A 31 -2.07 5.35 2.79
CA ALA A 31 -0.94 5.63 3.69
C ALA A 31 -0.95 4.71 4.92
N VAL A 32 -2.13 4.34 5.40
CA VAL A 32 -2.30 3.41 6.53
C VAL A 32 -1.66 2.03 6.30
N HIS A 33 -1.54 1.54 5.05
CA HIS A 33 -0.83 0.29 4.75
C HIS A 33 0.68 0.43 5.02
N HIS A 34 1.27 1.53 4.57
CA HIS A 34 2.68 1.84 4.77
C HIS A 34 2.98 2.18 6.25
N ASP A 35 2.11 2.95 6.90
CA ASP A 35 2.23 3.25 8.32
C ASP A 35 2.11 1.97 9.17
N TRP A 36 1.23 1.06 8.76
CA TRP A 36 1.11 -0.24 9.39
C TRP A 36 2.36 -1.11 9.23
N HIS A 37 2.99 -1.10 8.05
CA HIS A 37 4.30 -1.73 7.86
C HIS A 37 5.34 -1.20 8.86
N HIS A 38 5.42 0.12 9.04
CA HIS A 38 6.29 0.72 10.05
C HIS A 38 5.85 0.46 11.50
N TYR A 39 4.59 0.14 11.74
CA TYR A 39 4.10 -0.18 13.09
C TYR A 39 4.34 -1.65 13.47
N ARG A 40 4.10 -2.60 12.55
CA ARG A 40 4.20 -4.05 12.80
C ARG A 40 5.50 -4.70 12.34
N TYR A 41 6.20 -4.13 11.36
CA TYR A 41 7.47 -4.59 10.76
C TYR A 41 7.51 -6.03 10.18
N LYS A 42 6.42 -6.81 10.30
CA LYS A 42 6.35 -8.23 9.86
C LYS A 42 5.32 -8.51 8.76
N GLU A 43 4.67 -7.48 8.24
CA GLU A 43 3.69 -7.57 7.16
C GLU A 43 3.65 -6.26 6.36
N CYS A 44 2.87 -6.24 5.27
CA CYS A 44 2.72 -5.11 4.35
C CYS A 44 4.05 -4.70 3.70
N PHE A 45 4.77 -5.66 3.10
CA PHE A 45 6.10 -5.44 2.52
C PHE A 45 6.06 -4.72 1.18
N GLY A 46 4.99 -4.90 0.40
CA GLY A 46 4.82 -4.33 -0.91
C GLY A 46 4.33 -2.90 -0.87
N THR A 47 4.98 -2.03 -1.64
CA THR A 47 4.62 -0.61 -1.84
C THR A 47 3.15 -0.43 -2.24
N LEU A 48 2.61 -1.34 -3.08
CA LEU A 48 1.25 -1.29 -3.60
C LEU A 48 0.27 -2.25 -2.90
N GLY A 49 0.76 -3.13 -2.01
CA GLY A 49 -0.06 -4.18 -1.38
C GLY A 49 -0.53 -5.33 -2.29
N VAL A 50 -0.37 -5.23 -3.62
CA VAL A 50 -0.83 -6.26 -4.58
C VAL A 50 -0.15 -7.61 -4.31
N LEU A 51 1.17 -7.61 -4.13
CA LEU A 51 1.90 -8.84 -3.84
C LEU A 51 1.64 -9.33 -2.42
N ASP A 52 1.39 -8.44 -1.47
CA ASP A 52 1.02 -8.86 -0.11
C ASP A 52 -0.29 -9.63 -0.10
N ARG A 53 -1.26 -9.20 -0.93
CA ARG A 53 -2.53 -9.90 -1.11
C ARG A 53 -2.36 -11.28 -1.74
N VAL A 54 -1.47 -11.41 -2.73
CA VAL A 54 -1.21 -12.68 -3.43
C VAL A 54 -0.41 -13.65 -2.57
N LEU A 55 0.58 -13.13 -1.82
CA LEU A 55 1.51 -13.93 -1.03
C LEU A 55 1.05 -14.11 0.43
N GLY A 56 -0.03 -13.44 0.84
CA GLY A 56 -0.60 -13.56 2.18
C GLY A 56 0.20 -12.87 3.28
N THR A 57 0.84 -11.73 2.96
CA THR A 57 1.68 -10.96 3.89
C THR A 57 0.99 -9.70 4.43
N ASP A 58 -0.34 -9.68 4.52
CA ASP A 58 -1.15 -8.61 5.12
C ASP A 58 -2.29 -9.05 6.08
N PRO A 59 -2.22 -10.20 6.80
CA PRO A 59 -3.38 -10.73 7.51
C PRO A 59 -3.83 -9.89 8.72
N GLU A 60 -2.91 -9.35 9.54
CA GLU A 60 -3.32 -8.54 10.70
C GLU A 60 -3.83 -7.16 10.26
N PHE A 61 -3.22 -6.57 9.22
CA PHE A 61 -3.63 -5.32 8.62
C PHE A 61 -5.06 -5.40 8.11
N ARG A 62 -5.42 -6.48 7.41
CA ARG A 62 -6.79 -6.70 6.95
C ARG A 62 -7.78 -6.84 8.09
N THR A 63 -7.40 -7.51 9.16
CA THR A 63 -8.23 -7.64 10.37
C THR A 63 -8.48 -6.26 11.00
N PHE A 64 -7.42 -5.45 11.11
CA PHE A 64 -7.49 -4.06 11.58
C PHE A 64 -8.40 -3.20 10.70
N GLN A 65 -8.24 -3.25 9.38
CA GLN A 65 -9.05 -2.47 8.44
C GLN A 65 -10.54 -2.83 8.47
N HIS A 66 -10.88 -4.09 8.73
CA HIS A 66 -12.27 -4.55 8.79
C HIS A 66 -12.94 -4.36 10.15
N GLY A 67 -12.23 -3.84 11.17
CA GLY A 67 -12.82 -3.52 12.46
C GLY A 67 -13.36 -4.73 13.23
N GLU A 68 -12.88 -5.95 12.93
CA GLU A 68 -13.18 -7.11 13.76
C GLU A 68 -12.37 -7.02 15.05
N THR A 69 -12.93 -6.29 16.01
CA THR A 69 -12.71 -6.56 17.43
C THR A 69 -13.09 -8.02 17.67
N ARG A 70 -12.09 -8.83 18.02
CA ARG A 70 -12.35 -9.95 18.92
C ARG A 70 -12.30 -9.42 20.35
#